data_AF-A0A258CSA5-F1
#
_entry.id   AF-A0A258CSA5-F1
#
_cell.length_a   1.000
_cell.length_b   1.000
_cell.length_c   1.000
_cell.angle_alpha   90.00
_cell.angle_beta   90.00
_cell.angle_gamma   90.00
#
_symmetry.space_group_name_H-M   'P 1'
#
loop_
_entity.id
_entity.type
_entity.pdbx_description
1 polymer ?
#
loop_
_entity_poly.entity_id
_entity_poly.type
_entity_poly.pdbx_seq_one_letter_code
_entity_poly.pdbx_strand_id
1 'polypeptide(L)'
;MAHRIRVTHLLLAGGLVLAAQPALAQEGMLFKNLMEGVIGGRPGDDIEYRQRPPLVVPPNSTLPRPQAPASTRNAAWPNDPDVAARRAEAEGARSPFRSDPNLGSSPGLSQAELRRGRTTRDTGRPVVAEEQNNFNNQIAPIQIGRELAGRRNQAALDQLSYGSEPPRRTLAEPPVGYRRPVGSAPLGPGPGGPVEDRQAVGQREFLTGQIPMQ
;
A
#
# COMPACT_ATOMS: atom_id res chain seq x y z
N MET A 1 80.33 -7.86 -31.24
CA MET A 1 79.50 -8.21 -32.41
C MET A 1 78.34 -9.09 -31.93
N ALA A 2 77.12 -8.69 -32.26
CA ALA A 2 75.84 -9.18 -31.76
C ALA A 2 75.52 -10.62 -32.24
N HIS A 3 74.64 -11.44 -31.63
CA HIS A 3 73.17 -11.34 -31.51
C HIS A 3 72.69 -12.64 -30.78
N ARG A 4 71.77 -12.60 -29.80
CA ARG A 4 70.30 -12.91 -29.90
C ARG A 4 69.99 -14.35 -30.40
N ILE A 5 69.02 -15.15 -29.93
CA ILE A 5 67.89 -15.19 -28.97
C ILE A 5 67.41 -16.68 -28.97
N ARG A 6 66.69 -17.14 -27.92
CA ARG A 6 65.50 -18.07 -27.89
C ARG A 6 65.52 -18.87 -26.55
N VAL A 7 64.74 -18.58 -25.48
CA VAL A 7 63.26 -18.70 -25.30
C VAL A 7 62.84 -20.14 -25.65
N THR A 8 62.33 -21.03 -24.80
CA THR A 8 61.51 -21.01 -23.57
C THR A 8 61.35 -22.46 -23.14
N HIS A 9 61.21 -22.79 -21.85
CA HIS A 9 60.33 -23.88 -21.37
C HIS A 9 59.73 -23.45 -20.02
N LEU A 10 58.40 -23.55 -19.94
CA LEU A 10 57.55 -23.19 -18.83
C LEU A 10 57.15 -24.49 -18.11
N LEU A 11 57.07 -24.39 -16.77
CA LEU A 11 56.13 -25.09 -15.88
C LEU A 11 56.47 -26.42 -15.20
N LEU A 12 56.17 -26.37 -13.90
CA LEU A 12 55.50 -27.36 -13.04
C LEU A 12 56.33 -28.53 -12.50
N ALA A 13 56.59 -28.50 -11.18
CA ALA A 13 55.84 -29.33 -10.21
C ALA A 13 56.50 -29.32 -8.81
N GLY A 14 55.65 -29.28 -7.77
CA GLY A 14 55.90 -29.98 -6.50
C GLY A 14 56.67 -29.22 -5.41
N GLY A 15 55.95 -28.77 -4.38
CA GLY A 15 56.62 -28.28 -3.16
C GLY A 15 55.70 -27.76 -2.07
N LEU A 16 54.51 -28.34 -1.93
CA LEU A 16 53.68 -28.22 -0.74
C LEU A 16 54.48 -28.85 0.42
N VAL A 17 54.96 -28.04 1.37
CA VAL A 17 55.25 -28.31 2.80
C VAL A 17 56.09 -27.15 3.34
N LEU A 18 55.43 -26.08 3.76
CA LEU A 18 55.91 -25.22 4.85
C LEU A 18 54.73 -24.61 5.61
N ALA A 19 53.69 -25.43 5.82
CA ALA A 19 52.59 -25.13 6.72
C ALA A 19 52.97 -25.59 8.14
N ALA A 20 53.91 -24.90 8.79
CA ALA A 20 54.16 -25.01 10.23
C ALA A 20 55.25 -24.00 10.67
N GLN A 21 54.98 -22.71 10.50
CA GLN A 21 55.67 -21.69 11.28
C GLN A 21 54.57 -20.96 12.06
N PRO A 22 54.60 -20.93 13.40
CA PRO A 22 53.68 -20.08 14.16
C PRO A 22 53.95 -18.64 13.73
N ALA A 23 52.91 -17.97 13.21
CA ALA A 23 52.93 -16.53 13.04
C ALA A 23 53.00 -15.91 14.44
N LEU A 24 54.23 -15.68 14.93
CA LEU A 24 54.42 -14.87 16.12
C LEU A 24 54.03 -13.45 15.75
N ALA A 25 53.04 -12.92 16.47
CA ALA A 25 52.55 -11.56 16.37
C ALA A 25 53.65 -10.53 16.70
N GLN A 26 54.61 -10.34 15.81
CA GLN A 26 55.49 -9.17 15.77
C GLN A 26 54.82 -7.98 15.06
N GLU A 27 53.55 -8.15 14.68
CA GLU A 27 52.71 -7.18 13.99
C GLU A 27 51.97 -6.22 14.94
N GLY A 28 52.38 -6.14 16.21
CA GLY A 28 51.87 -5.12 17.13
C GLY A 28 52.60 -3.79 16.98
N MET A 29 53.94 -3.83 16.94
CA MET A 29 54.78 -2.62 16.99
C MET A 29 54.91 -1.95 15.61
N LEU A 30 55.01 -2.73 14.54
CA LEU A 30 55.05 -2.20 13.17
C LEU A 30 53.72 -1.56 12.78
N PHE A 31 52.60 -2.22 13.06
CA PHE A 31 51.27 -1.67 12.81
C PHE A 31 50.98 -0.46 13.70
N LYS A 32 51.39 -0.49 14.97
CA LYS A 32 51.31 0.67 15.87
C LYS A 32 52.13 1.86 15.38
N ASN A 33 53.40 1.65 14.98
CA ASN A 33 54.26 2.72 14.47
C ASN A 33 53.77 3.27 13.13
N LEU A 34 53.22 2.41 12.26
CA LEU A 34 52.60 2.83 11.00
C LEU A 34 51.33 3.65 11.25
N MET A 35 50.48 3.23 12.18
CA MET A 35 49.27 3.95 12.57
C MET A 35 49.58 5.29 13.27
N GLU A 36 50.58 5.33 14.16
CA GLU A 36 51.04 6.58 14.78
C GLU A 36 51.63 7.56 13.74
N GLY A 37 52.36 7.06 12.73
CA GLY A 37 52.95 7.88 11.67
C GLY A 37 51.97 8.39 10.61
N VAL A 38 50.88 7.65 10.32
CA VAL A 38 49.89 8.01 9.29
C VAL A 38 48.70 8.78 9.87
N ILE A 39 48.27 8.44 11.09
CA ILE A 39 47.05 8.98 11.71
C ILE A 39 47.38 10.04 12.78
N GLY A 40 48.65 10.21 13.15
CA GLY A 40 49.09 11.33 14.00
C GLY A 40 48.61 11.22 15.46
N GLY A 41 48.50 10.01 16.00
CA GLY A 41 48.08 9.79 17.38
C GLY A 41 49.26 9.77 18.34
N ARG A 42 49.70 10.92 18.86
CA ARG A 42 50.57 10.95 20.05
C ARG A 42 49.73 10.66 21.29
N PRO A 43 50.13 9.74 22.19
CA PRO A 43 49.48 9.56 23.48
C PRO A 43 49.82 10.76 24.38
N GLY A 44 49.00 11.80 24.35
CA GLY A 44 49.19 13.01 25.15
C GLY A 44 48.48 14.27 24.66
N ASP A 45 47.86 14.24 23.48
CA ASP A 45 47.02 15.36 23.05
C ASP A 45 45.64 15.23 23.73
N ASP A 46 45.55 15.78 24.95
CA ASP A 46 44.28 15.97 25.64
C ASP A 46 43.30 16.71 24.72
N ILE A 47 42.10 16.16 24.56
CA ILE A 47 41.06 16.76 23.73
C ILE A 47 40.68 18.09 24.37
N GLU A 48 41.06 19.20 23.74
CA GLU A 48 40.64 20.53 24.16
C GLU A 48 39.15 20.69 23.84
N TYR A 49 38.30 20.44 24.85
CA TYR A 49 36.84 20.58 24.74
C TYR A 49 36.46 22.06 24.60
N ARG A 50 36.58 22.60 23.39
CA ARG A 50 36.06 23.90 23.04
C ARG A 50 34.56 23.80 22.75
N GLN A 51 33.84 24.87 23.05
CA GLN A 51 32.44 24.98 22.67
C GLN A 51 32.30 24.79 21.16
N ARG A 52 31.32 23.99 20.75
CA ARG A 52 31.01 23.79 19.33
C ARG A 52 30.60 25.14 18.72
N PRO A 53 31.01 25.44 17.48
CA PRO A 53 30.55 26.65 16.82
C PRO A 53 29.01 26.66 16.77
N PRO A 54 28.38 27.84 16.89
CA PRO A 54 26.93 27.96 16.89
C PRO A 54 26.34 27.46 15.56
N LEU A 55 25.12 26.92 15.62
CA LEU A 55 24.41 26.41 14.45
C LEU A 55 24.08 27.57 13.50
N VAL A 56 24.54 27.48 12.25
CA VAL A 56 24.22 28.46 11.21
C VAL A 56 22.78 28.25 10.77
N VAL A 57 21.88 29.15 11.18
CA VAL A 57 20.49 29.15 10.75
C VAL A 57 20.39 29.94 9.44
N PRO A 58 19.67 29.43 8.42
CA PRO A 58 19.41 30.18 7.20
C PRO A 58 18.74 31.54 7.49
N PRO A 59 19.06 32.59 6.71
CA PRO A 59 18.52 33.94 6.93
C PRO A 59 17.00 34.05 6.74
N ASN A 60 16.37 33.09 6.06
CA ASN A 60 14.93 32.99 5.93
C ASN A 60 14.45 31.53 5.97
N SER A 61 13.22 31.34 6.44
CA SER A 61 12.51 30.05 6.45
C SER A 61 11.60 29.87 5.24
N THR A 62 11.71 30.74 4.22
CA THR A 62 10.86 30.71 3.04
C THR A 62 11.21 29.49 2.21
N LEU A 63 10.33 28.50 2.24
CA LEU A 63 10.45 27.32 1.41
C LEU A 63 10.34 27.71 -0.07
N PRO A 64 11.12 27.07 -0.97
CA PRO A 64 10.91 27.20 -2.40
C PRO A 64 9.46 26.88 -2.76
N ARG A 65 8.92 27.56 -3.79
CA ARG A 65 7.58 27.26 -4.28
C ARG A 65 7.47 25.78 -4.67
N PRO A 66 6.35 25.11 -4.37
CA PRO A 66 6.15 23.71 -4.75
C PRO A 66 6.26 23.57 -6.27
N GLN A 67 6.82 22.44 -6.72
CA GLN A 67 6.87 22.10 -8.14
C GLN A 67 5.45 22.14 -8.73
N ALA A 68 5.32 22.68 -9.94
CA ALA A 68 4.06 22.68 -10.66
C ALA A 68 3.55 21.23 -10.81
N PRO A 69 2.24 20.99 -10.78
CA PRO A 69 1.70 19.64 -10.85
C PRO A 69 2.17 18.95 -12.13
N ALA A 70 2.71 17.74 -11.98
CA ALA A 70 3.15 16.88 -13.09
C ALA A 70 2.02 16.46 -14.04
N SER A 71 0.78 16.93 -13.82
CA SER A 71 -0.37 16.71 -14.68
C SER A 71 -0.29 17.43 -16.02
N THR A 72 0.63 18.40 -16.18
CA THR A 72 0.91 18.99 -17.49
C THR A 72 1.75 18.01 -18.29
N ARG A 73 1.06 17.18 -19.08
CA ARG A 73 1.71 16.21 -19.97
C ARG A 73 2.73 16.92 -20.85
N ASN A 74 3.98 16.51 -20.75
CA ASN A 74 5.04 17.05 -21.59
C ASN A 74 4.76 16.69 -23.06
N ALA A 75 4.60 17.70 -23.92
CA ALA A 75 4.24 17.56 -25.32
C ALA A 75 5.31 16.83 -26.16
N ALA A 76 6.54 16.69 -25.63
CA ALA A 76 7.64 16.01 -26.30
C ALA A 76 7.59 14.47 -26.20
N TRP A 77 6.70 13.89 -25.37
CA TRP A 77 6.58 12.43 -25.23
C TRP A 77 5.57 11.85 -26.20
N PRO A 78 5.92 10.76 -26.93
CA PRO A 78 4.99 10.04 -27.78
C PRO A 78 3.76 9.56 -27.01
N ASN A 79 2.61 9.49 -27.69
CA ASN A 79 1.43 8.86 -27.13
C ASN A 79 1.63 7.34 -27.14
N ASP A 80 1.54 6.72 -25.98
CA ASP A 80 1.50 5.27 -25.85
C ASP A 80 0.19 4.73 -26.48
N PRO A 81 0.26 3.86 -27.51
CA PRO A 81 -0.91 3.30 -28.16
C PRO A 81 -1.78 2.49 -27.20
N ASP A 82 -1.19 1.83 -26.19
CA ASP A 82 -1.93 0.98 -25.25
C ASP A 82 -2.77 1.84 -24.29
N VAL A 83 -2.23 2.98 -23.87
CA VAL A 83 -2.96 3.95 -23.05
C VAL A 83 -4.09 4.61 -23.84
N ALA A 84 -3.85 4.88 -25.14
CA ALA A 84 -4.88 5.40 -26.03
C ALA A 84 -6.01 4.39 -26.26
N ALA A 85 -5.68 3.12 -26.51
CA ALA A 85 -6.65 2.04 -26.66
C ALA A 85 -7.50 1.87 -25.39
N ARG A 86 -6.85 1.82 -24.21
CA ARG A 86 -7.54 1.73 -22.92
C ARG A 86 -8.49 2.90 -22.67
N ARG A 87 -8.10 4.12 -23.08
CA ARG A 87 -8.97 5.30 -22.96
C ARG A 87 -10.17 5.20 -23.90
N ALA A 88 -9.96 4.81 -25.15
CA ALA A 88 -11.04 4.62 -26.12
C ALA A 88 -12.04 3.54 -25.67
N GLU A 89 -11.56 2.44 -25.09
CA GLU A 89 -12.41 1.40 -24.50
C GLU A 89 -13.24 1.93 -23.32
N ALA A 90 -12.62 2.71 -22.42
CA ALA A 90 -13.31 3.31 -21.30
C ALA A 90 -14.38 4.33 -21.73
N GLU A 91 -14.11 5.11 -22.78
CA GLU A 91 -15.06 6.02 -23.39
C GLU A 91 -16.20 5.27 -24.09
N GLY A 92 -15.89 4.19 -24.81
CA GLY A 92 -16.88 3.30 -25.43
C GLY A 92 -17.77 2.59 -24.41
N ALA A 93 -17.24 2.22 -23.24
CA ALA A 93 -18.01 1.63 -22.15
C ALA A 93 -18.95 2.64 -21.45
N ARG A 94 -18.60 3.94 -21.49
CA ARG A 94 -19.45 5.03 -20.96
C ARG A 94 -20.50 5.48 -21.95
N SER A 95 -20.27 5.30 -23.26
CA SER A 95 -21.25 5.63 -24.28
C SER A 95 -22.47 4.71 -24.14
N PRO A 96 -23.69 5.26 -23.97
CA PRO A 96 -24.91 4.45 -23.96
C PRO A 96 -25.21 3.83 -25.34
N PHE A 97 -24.53 4.31 -26.39
CA PHE A 97 -24.67 3.83 -27.75
C PHE A 97 -23.33 3.26 -28.22
N ARG A 98 -23.25 1.93 -28.36
CA ARG A 98 -22.12 1.28 -29.04
C ARG A 98 -22.44 1.33 -30.54
N SER A 99 -21.72 2.15 -31.29
CA SER A 99 -21.75 2.15 -32.75
C SER A 99 -21.13 0.84 -33.24
N ASP A 100 -21.95 -0.20 -33.35
CA ASP A 100 -21.57 -1.46 -33.97
C ASP A 100 -21.31 -1.21 -35.47
N PRO A 101 -20.12 -1.52 -36.01
CA PRO A 101 -19.81 -1.37 -37.42
C PRO A 101 -20.76 -2.17 -38.33
N ASN A 102 -21.35 -3.26 -37.84
CA ASN A 102 -22.32 -4.07 -38.58
C ASN A 102 -23.75 -3.49 -38.55
N LEU A 103 -24.03 -2.49 -37.70
CA LEU A 103 -25.28 -1.71 -37.74
C LEU A 103 -25.21 -0.52 -38.71
N GLY A 104 -24.08 -0.33 -39.42
CA GLY A 104 -23.80 0.87 -40.22
C GLY A 104 -24.68 1.11 -41.45
N SER A 105 -25.65 0.23 -41.75
CA SER A 105 -26.57 0.41 -42.89
C SER A 105 -27.97 0.89 -42.48
N SER A 106 -28.27 1.00 -41.19
CA SER A 106 -29.54 1.53 -40.73
C SER A 106 -29.37 3.02 -40.39
N PRO A 107 -29.94 3.96 -41.16
CA PRO A 107 -29.94 5.36 -40.75
C PRO A 107 -30.63 5.45 -39.39
N GLY A 108 -29.97 6.13 -38.44
CA GLY A 108 -30.54 6.38 -37.13
C GLY A 108 -31.89 7.06 -37.27
N LEU A 109 -32.94 6.45 -36.71
CA LEU A 109 -34.30 7.00 -36.78
C LEU A 109 -34.32 8.39 -36.11
N SER A 110 -34.90 9.36 -36.81
CA SER A 110 -35.10 10.69 -36.27
C SER A 110 -36.08 10.67 -35.09
N GLN A 111 -35.99 11.67 -34.21
CA GLN A 111 -36.88 11.80 -33.06
C GLN A 111 -38.38 11.81 -33.47
N ALA A 112 -38.69 12.32 -34.66
CA ALA A 112 -40.03 12.34 -35.23
C ALA A 112 -40.50 10.95 -35.69
N GLU A 113 -39.64 10.16 -36.32
CA GLU A 113 -39.94 8.79 -36.73
C GLU A 113 -40.14 7.86 -35.53
N LEU A 114 -39.32 8.00 -34.49
CA LEU A 114 -39.49 7.29 -33.21
C LEU A 114 -40.82 7.62 -32.53
N ARG A 115 -41.28 8.87 -32.64
CA ARG A 115 -42.57 9.30 -32.10
C ARG A 115 -43.74 8.76 -32.93
N ARG A 116 -43.58 8.61 -34.25
CA ARG A 116 -44.61 8.03 -35.13
C ARG A 116 -44.90 6.57 -34.81
N GLY A 117 -43.88 5.80 -34.41
CA GLY A 117 -44.04 4.40 -33.96
C GLY A 117 -44.56 4.24 -32.53
N ARG A 118 -44.74 5.34 -31.77
CA ARG A 118 -45.21 5.28 -30.39
C ARG A 118 -46.74 5.18 -30.36
N THR A 119 -47.25 3.96 -30.24
CA THR A 119 -48.67 3.73 -29.98
C THR A 119 -49.00 3.92 -28.49
N THR A 120 -50.18 4.48 -28.21
CA THR A 120 -50.68 4.68 -26.84
C THR A 120 -51.30 3.38 -26.37
N ARG A 121 -50.57 2.64 -25.51
CA ARG A 121 -50.95 1.39 -24.82
C ARG A 121 -51.02 0.10 -25.66
N ASP A 122 -50.08 -0.78 -25.31
CA ASP A 122 -50.25 -2.21 -24.98
C ASP A 122 -50.92 -3.17 -25.97
N THR A 123 -51.26 -2.75 -27.18
CA THR A 123 -51.64 -3.67 -28.23
C THR A 123 -50.39 -4.13 -28.98
N GLY A 124 -49.77 -5.23 -28.50
CA GLY A 124 -48.68 -5.91 -29.21
C GLY A 124 -47.29 -5.82 -28.58
N ARG A 125 -47.16 -5.55 -27.26
CA ARG A 125 -45.90 -5.89 -26.60
C ARG A 125 -45.67 -7.40 -26.76
N PRO A 126 -44.48 -7.86 -27.20
CA PRO A 126 -44.16 -9.27 -27.07
C PRO A 126 -44.23 -9.58 -25.57
N VAL A 127 -45.09 -10.54 -25.20
CA VAL A 127 -45.07 -11.13 -23.87
C VAL A 127 -43.70 -11.79 -23.77
N VAL A 128 -42.78 -11.15 -23.06
CA VAL A 128 -41.48 -11.75 -22.76
C VAL A 128 -41.79 -12.93 -21.87
N ALA A 129 -41.62 -14.14 -22.39
CA ALA A 129 -41.77 -15.36 -21.60
C ALA A 129 -40.94 -15.20 -20.32
N GLU A 130 -41.46 -15.64 -19.18
CA GLU A 130 -40.80 -15.42 -17.88
C GLU A 130 -39.35 -15.96 -17.87
N GLU A 131 -39.10 -17.00 -18.64
CA GLU A 131 -37.80 -17.64 -18.91
C GLU A 131 -36.80 -16.75 -19.66
N GLN A 132 -37.25 -15.70 -20.35
CA GLN A 132 -36.42 -14.75 -21.10
C GLN A 132 -36.32 -13.39 -20.40
N ASN A 133 -36.89 -13.28 -19.19
CA ASN A 133 -36.87 -12.04 -18.45
C ASN A 133 -35.47 -11.81 -17.85
N ASN A 134 -34.77 -10.77 -18.34
CA ASN A 134 -33.46 -10.36 -17.84
C ASN A 134 -33.46 -10.13 -16.31
N PHE A 135 -34.55 -9.58 -15.77
CA PHE A 135 -34.67 -9.36 -14.35
C PHE A 135 -34.60 -10.67 -13.56
N ASN A 136 -35.39 -11.68 -13.93
CA ASN A 136 -35.41 -12.96 -13.22
C ASN A 136 -34.10 -13.75 -13.39
N ASN A 137 -33.52 -13.73 -14.60
CA ASN A 137 -32.35 -14.57 -14.90
C ASN A 137 -31.02 -13.96 -14.48
N GLN A 138 -30.86 -12.64 -14.61
CA GLN A 138 -29.57 -11.97 -14.38
C GLN A 138 -29.61 -11.10 -13.13
N ILE A 139 -30.64 -10.27 -12.98
CA ILE A 139 -30.64 -9.22 -11.95
C ILE A 139 -31.02 -9.78 -10.56
N ALA A 140 -32.09 -10.56 -10.47
CA ALA A 140 -32.61 -11.07 -9.21
C ALA A 140 -31.61 -11.95 -8.46
N PRO A 141 -30.88 -12.91 -9.10
CA PRO A 141 -29.89 -13.71 -8.39
C PRO A 141 -28.72 -12.87 -7.85
N ILE A 142 -28.27 -11.85 -8.60
CA ILE A 142 -27.21 -10.93 -8.16
C ILE A 142 -27.68 -10.10 -6.95
N GLN A 143 -28.92 -9.59 -6.98
CA GLN A 143 -29.48 -8.83 -5.88
C GLN A 143 -29.62 -9.68 -4.61
N ILE A 144 -30.15 -10.90 -4.74
CA ILE A 144 -30.27 -11.86 -3.63
C ILE A 144 -28.89 -12.20 -3.07
N GLY A 145 -27.91 -12.49 -3.93
CA GLY A 145 -26.54 -12.77 -3.51
C GLY A 145 -25.90 -11.60 -2.75
N ARG A 146 -26.11 -10.37 -3.23
CA ARG A 146 -25.64 -9.14 -2.55
C ARG A 146 -26.31 -8.97 -1.18
N GLU A 147 -27.62 -9.16 -1.10
CA GLU A 147 -28.37 -9.02 0.14
C GLU A 147 -27.95 -10.08 1.17
N LEU A 148 -27.81 -11.33 0.74
CA LEU A 148 -27.38 -12.43 1.61
C LEU A 148 -25.96 -12.19 2.15
N ALA A 149 -25.05 -11.71 1.30
CA ALA A 149 -23.70 -11.33 1.71
C ALA A 149 -23.71 -10.17 2.71
N GLY A 150 -24.56 -9.16 2.49
CA GLY A 150 -24.77 -8.05 3.42
C GLY A 150 -25.27 -8.52 4.78
N ARG A 151 -26.32 -9.36 4.80
CA ARG A 151 -26.87 -9.95 6.04
C ARG A 151 -25.83 -10.77 6.80
N ARG A 152 -25.01 -11.56 6.09
CA ARG A 152 -23.93 -12.35 6.71
C ARG A 152 -22.85 -11.46 7.33
N ASN A 153 -22.50 -10.35 6.67
CA ASN A 153 -21.54 -9.39 7.22
C ASN A 153 -22.10 -8.67 8.44
N GLN A 154 -23.39 -8.29 8.41
CA GLN A 154 -24.06 -7.68 9.56
C GLN A 154 -24.05 -8.62 10.77
N ALA A 155 -24.46 -9.88 10.58
CA ALA A 155 -24.43 -10.88 11.65
C ALA A 155 -23.01 -11.11 12.20
N ALA A 156 -21.97 -11.01 11.36
CA ALA A 156 -20.59 -11.10 11.83
C ALA A 156 -20.18 -9.90 12.69
N LEU A 157 -20.67 -8.69 12.38
CA LEU A 157 -20.45 -7.50 13.20
C LEU A 157 -21.21 -7.57 14.53
N ASP A 158 -22.43 -8.11 14.53
CA ASP A 158 -23.22 -8.25 15.76
C ASP A 158 -22.62 -9.29 16.73
N GLN A 159 -21.88 -10.27 16.21
CA GLN A 159 -21.15 -11.29 16.98
C GLN A 159 -19.78 -10.81 17.48
N LEU A 160 -19.31 -9.61 17.11
CA LEU A 160 -18.05 -9.07 17.61
C LEU A 160 -18.19 -8.71 19.10
N SER A 161 -17.71 -9.59 19.96
CA SER A 161 -17.56 -9.32 21.38
C SER A 161 -16.25 -8.60 21.66
N TYR A 162 -16.29 -7.70 22.63
CA TYR A 162 -15.14 -6.93 23.04
C TYR A 162 -14.02 -7.77 23.65
N GLY A 163 -12.77 -7.51 23.28
CA GLY A 163 -11.61 -8.27 23.76
C GLY A 163 -11.49 -9.69 23.18
N SER A 164 -12.50 -10.16 22.43
CA SER A 164 -12.42 -11.40 21.68
C SER A 164 -11.96 -11.13 20.24
N GLU A 165 -11.09 -11.99 19.74
CA GLU A 165 -10.59 -11.87 18.38
C GLU A 165 -11.54 -12.59 17.40
N PRO A 166 -11.99 -11.92 16.33
CA PRO A 166 -12.78 -12.56 15.29
C PRO A 166 -12.00 -13.69 14.60
N PRO A 167 -12.66 -14.82 14.27
CA PRO A 167 -11.99 -15.91 13.56
C PRO A 167 -11.49 -15.45 12.18
N ARG A 168 -10.30 -15.92 11.79
CA ARG A 168 -9.70 -15.62 10.49
C ARG A 168 -10.54 -16.23 9.36
N ARG A 169 -10.98 -15.41 8.40
CA ARG A 169 -11.80 -15.88 7.25
C ARG A 169 -11.04 -15.92 5.93
N THR A 170 -10.06 -15.05 5.74
CA THR A 170 -9.30 -14.95 4.48
C THR A 170 -7.80 -14.89 4.72
N LEU A 171 -7.01 -15.14 3.67
CA LEU A 171 -5.55 -15.13 3.76
C LEU A 171 -4.96 -13.72 3.95
N ALA A 172 -5.70 -12.69 3.54
CA ALA A 172 -5.33 -11.29 3.74
C ALA A 172 -5.52 -10.84 5.20
N GLU A 173 -6.29 -11.58 5.98
CA GLU A 173 -6.44 -11.31 7.40
C GLU A 173 -5.23 -11.83 8.18
N PRO A 174 -4.80 -11.08 9.21
CA PRO A 174 -3.66 -11.48 10.01
C PRO A 174 -3.92 -12.83 10.70
N PRO A 175 -2.84 -13.55 11.07
CA PRO A 175 -2.95 -14.76 11.88
C PRO A 175 -3.68 -14.50 13.21
N VAL A 176 -4.24 -15.55 13.79
CA VAL A 176 -4.85 -15.52 15.12
C VAL A 176 -3.84 -15.01 16.15
N GLY A 177 -4.28 -14.11 17.03
CA GLY A 177 -3.54 -13.45 18.10
C GLY A 177 -3.22 -11.98 17.82
N TYR A 178 -3.20 -11.58 16.55
CA TYR A 178 -2.69 -10.26 16.14
C TYR A 178 -3.74 -9.14 16.21
N ARG A 179 -5.04 -9.48 16.26
CA ARG A 179 -6.11 -8.48 16.38
C ARG A 179 -6.50 -8.18 17.83
N ARG A 180 -5.87 -8.83 18.82
CA ARG A 180 -6.13 -8.56 20.23
C ARG A 180 -5.44 -7.25 20.64
N PRO A 181 -6.18 -6.26 21.18
CA PRO A 181 -5.54 -5.10 21.77
C PRO A 181 -4.70 -5.52 22.97
N VAL A 182 -3.62 -4.79 23.23
CA VAL A 182 -2.86 -4.95 24.48
C VAL A 182 -3.78 -4.65 25.67
N GLY A 183 -3.64 -5.39 26.78
CA GLY A 183 -4.53 -5.25 27.95
C GLY A 183 -4.56 -3.87 28.59
N SER A 184 -3.57 -3.01 28.27
CA SER A 184 -3.48 -1.63 28.73
C SER A 184 -3.91 -0.59 27.68
N ALA A 185 -4.39 -1.01 26.50
CA ALA A 185 -4.83 -0.08 25.48
C ALA A 185 -6.06 0.70 25.96
N PRO A 186 -6.16 2.02 25.73
CA PRO A 186 -7.38 2.75 25.99
C PRO A 186 -8.49 2.24 25.06
N LEU A 187 -9.60 1.86 25.69
CA LEU A 187 -10.70 1.11 25.11
C LEU A 187 -11.88 2.08 24.97
N GLY A 188 -12.07 2.65 23.77
CA GLY A 188 -13.12 3.64 23.51
C GLY A 188 -14.51 2.99 23.39
N PRO A 189 -15.61 3.78 23.57
CA PRO A 189 -16.97 3.29 23.43
C PRO A 189 -17.28 3.03 21.95
N GLY A 190 -16.88 1.85 21.47
CA GLY A 190 -17.29 1.33 20.16
C GLY A 190 -18.72 0.76 20.20
N PRO A 191 -19.31 0.43 19.04
CA PRO A 191 -20.66 -0.13 18.95
C PRO A 191 -20.92 -1.40 19.80
N GLY A 192 -19.85 -2.15 20.12
CA GLY A 192 -19.89 -3.32 21.01
C GLY A 192 -18.89 -3.22 22.18
N GLY A 193 -18.41 -2.02 22.49
CA GLY A 193 -17.52 -1.78 23.64
C GLY A 193 -18.30 -1.72 24.96
N PRO A 194 -17.62 -1.88 26.11
CA PRO A 194 -18.24 -1.67 27.41
C PRO A 194 -18.80 -0.24 27.48
N VAL A 195 -20.11 -0.14 27.68
CA VAL A 195 -20.80 1.12 27.94
C VAL A 195 -20.58 1.45 29.41
N GLU A 196 -20.05 2.64 29.70
CA GLU A 196 -19.99 3.14 31.07
C GLU A 196 -21.41 3.17 31.66
N ASP A 197 -21.63 2.44 32.74
CA ASP A 197 -22.92 2.44 33.44
C ASP A 197 -23.10 3.77 34.18
N ARG A 198 -23.76 4.73 33.51
CA ARG A 198 -24.06 6.06 34.05
C ARG A 198 -25.17 6.07 35.11
N GLN A 199 -25.76 4.90 35.39
CA GLN A 199 -26.84 4.72 36.36
C GLN A 199 -26.38 4.00 37.64
N ALA A 200 -25.14 3.50 37.69
CA ALA A 200 -24.56 2.95 38.90
C ALA A 200 -24.51 4.04 40.00
N VAL A 201 -25.37 3.87 41.00
CA VAL A 201 -25.70 4.83 42.06
C VAL A 201 -24.45 5.45 42.72
N GLY A 202 -23.40 4.66 42.93
CA GLY A 202 -22.18 5.12 43.59
C GLY A 202 -21.27 6.06 42.77
N GLN A 203 -21.36 6.10 41.44
CA GLN A 203 -20.44 6.92 40.63
C GLN A 203 -20.91 8.38 40.47
N ARG A 204 -22.23 8.61 40.51
CA ARG A 204 -22.79 9.98 40.47
C ARG A 204 -22.45 10.73 41.75
N GLU A 205 -22.51 10.06 42.88
CA GLU A 205 -22.26 10.59 44.22
C GLU A 205 -20.81 11.06 44.40
N PHE A 206 -19.84 10.36 43.80
CA PHE A 206 -18.43 10.77 43.76
C PHE A 206 -18.17 12.00 42.88
N LEU A 207 -18.89 12.14 41.76
CA LEU A 207 -18.75 13.30 40.86
C LEU A 207 -19.49 14.54 41.38
N THR A 208 -20.56 14.38 42.16
CA THR A 208 -21.32 15.48 42.78
C THR A 208 -20.88 15.80 44.19
N GLY A 209 -19.96 15.02 44.78
CA GLY A 209 -19.39 15.27 46.10
C GLY A 209 -20.38 15.12 47.26
N GLN A 210 -21.51 14.44 47.05
CA GLN A 210 -22.50 14.19 48.11
C GLN A 210 -22.26 12.79 48.70
N ILE A 211 -21.73 12.75 49.91
CA ILE A 211 -21.59 11.53 50.70
C ILE A 211 -22.99 11.09 51.14
N PRO A 212 -23.39 9.81 50.96
CA PRO A 212 -24.64 9.33 51.52
C PRO A 212 -24.56 9.33 53.05
N MET A 213 -25.38 10.17 53.68
CA MET A 213 -25.65 10.09 55.11
C MET A 213 -26.48 8.83 55.36
N GLN A 214 -26.05 7.99 56.29
CA GLN A 214 -26.70 6.73 56.68
C GLN A 214 -28.15 6.93 57.14
#